data_AF-A0A8B7Z3I6-F1
#
_entry.id   AF-A0A8B7Z3I6-F1
#
_cell.length_a   1.000
_cell.length_b   1.000
_cell.length_c   1.000
_cell.angle_alpha   90.00
_cell.angle_beta   90.00
_cell.angle_gamma   90.00
#
_symmetry.space_group_name_H-M   'P 1'
#
loop_
_entity.id
_entity.type
_entity.pdbx_description
1 polymer ?
#
loop_
_entity_poly.entity_id
_entity_poly.type
_entity_poly.pdbx_seq_one_letter_code
_entity_poly.pdbx_strand_id
1 'polypeptide(L)'
;MYCPIAPCMEDGHGIALKINMETKEQLDTATAVGCPSETSLAGRADVCKGCPGQMLCQQQGGADPDQEIIDLRMNAIKHKILIISGKGGVGKSSLAATLSMALAKLHPNKVGLVDVDVCGPSCPQLMAVENQTVVNTQWGWTPLKSPLGHIKVMSVGSLLQQTDSAVVWRGPRKTQLIKRFLKDTFWGRLDCLVFDTPPGTSDEHLTVVKVLKNVNPDGALIVTTSQLVAIATVRKEITFCRKMGLKILGVVENMSGFVCPCCQEETNLFPVGGVEELAQEFNLKYLGKIPLDPRLTSCCEAGQSIFEEYPDSPATKALIKLAETLETCLKR
;
A
#
# COMPACT_ATOMS: atom_id res chain seq x y z
N MET A 1 -56.47 -1.61 -24.98
CA MET A 1 -55.86 -2.96 -24.87
C MET A 1 -55.59 -3.17 -23.37
N TYR A 2 -56.50 -3.60 -22.49
CA TYR A 2 -57.33 -4.84 -22.43
C TYR A 2 -56.51 -6.06 -22.88
N CYS A 3 -56.35 -7.17 -22.16
CA CYS A 3 -56.78 -7.67 -20.85
C CYS A 3 -56.03 -9.03 -20.64
N PRO A 4 -56.01 -9.61 -19.43
CA PRO A 4 -55.29 -10.84 -19.05
C PRO A 4 -56.08 -12.11 -19.36
N ILE A 5 -55.40 -13.27 -19.40
CA ILE A 5 -56.01 -14.60 -19.25
C ILE A 5 -55.04 -15.49 -18.45
N ALA A 6 -55.42 -15.77 -17.20
CA ALA A 6 -55.31 -17.10 -16.60
C ALA A 6 -56.67 -17.82 -16.90
N PRO A 7 -56.85 -19.16 -16.89
CA PRO A 7 -56.48 -20.02 -15.75
C PRO A 7 -56.20 -21.54 -15.99
N CYS A 8 -55.65 -22.16 -14.93
CA CYS A 8 -55.96 -23.47 -14.31
C CYS A 8 -55.69 -24.85 -14.95
N MET A 9 -55.09 -25.69 -14.07
CA MET A 9 -55.31 -27.13 -13.75
C MET A 9 -54.81 -28.19 -14.74
N GLU A 10 -53.75 -28.93 -14.38
CA GLU A 10 -53.70 -30.21 -13.61
C GLU A 10 -53.65 -31.39 -14.56
N ASP A 11 -52.50 -32.06 -14.64
CA ASP A 11 -52.42 -33.50 -14.37
C ASP A 11 -50.95 -33.94 -14.25
N GLY A 12 -50.69 -34.73 -13.21
CA GLY A 12 -49.37 -35.10 -12.74
C GLY A 12 -48.62 -36.05 -13.67
N HIS A 13 -47.32 -36.19 -13.40
CA HIS A 13 -46.65 -37.45 -13.02
C HIS A 13 -45.28 -37.06 -12.47
N GLY A 14 -45.06 -37.34 -11.19
CA GLY A 14 -43.86 -36.95 -10.47
C GLY A 14 -42.64 -37.80 -10.79
N ILE A 15 -41.46 -37.18 -10.65
CA ILE A 15 -40.26 -37.85 -10.15
C ILE A 15 -39.60 -36.88 -9.17
N ALA A 16 -39.67 -37.21 -7.88
CA ALA A 16 -39.01 -36.49 -6.81
C ALA A 16 -37.49 -36.76 -6.86
N LEU A 17 -36.68 -35.72 -7.03
CA LEU A 17 -35.26 -35.76 -6.69
C LEU A 17 -35.06 -34.94 -5.41
N LYS A 18 -34.90 -35.68 -4.31
CA LYS A 18 -34.45 -35.19 -3.00
C LYS A 18 -33.09 -34.52 -3.17
N ILE A 19 -33.00 -33.22 -2.89
CA ILE A 19 -31.72 -32.54 -2.67
C ILE A 19 -31.45 -32.62 -1.16
N ASN A 20 -30.59 -33.56 -0.76
CA ASN A 20 -30.04 -33.58 0.57
C ASN A 20 -29.03 -32.43 0.70
N MET A 21 -29.35 -31.48 1.58
CA MET A 21 -28.34 -30.67 2.26
C MET A 21 -27.57 -31.58 3.21
N GLU A 22 -26.26 -31.75 2.98
CA GLU A 22 -25.19 -31.93 3.98
C GLU A 22 -23.95 -32.60 3.35
N THR A 23 -22.90 -31.79 3.12
CA THR A 23 -21.45 -32.11 3.21
C THR A 23 -20.70 -30.90 2.62
N LYS A 24 -20.40 -29.87 3.42
CA LYS A 24 -19.15 -29.67 4.18
C LYS A 24 -17.87 -29.78 3.32
N GLU A 25 -17.24 -28.61 3.14
CA GLU A 25 -15.80 -28.37 3.10
C GLU A 25 -14.92 -29.50 2.54
N GLN A 26 -14.41 -29.34 1.31
CA GLN A 26 -13.06 -29.81 0.98
C GLN A 26 -12.48 -29.14 -0.27
N LEU A 27 -11.41 -28.38 -0.02
CA LEU A 27 -10.31 -27.96 -0.89
C LEU A 27 -10.62 -27.07 -2.10
N ASP A 28 -10.54 -25.75 -1.87
CA ASP A 28 -10.15 -24.78 -2.90
C ASP A 28 -8.93 -23.98 -2.42
N THR A 29 -7.92 -24.71 -1.92
CA THR A 29 -6.60 -24.17 -1.57
C THR A 29 -5.57 -24.76 -2.52
N ALA A 30 -5.41 -24.14 -3.68
CA ALA A 30 -4.14 -24.18 -4.39
C ALA A 30 -3.14 -23.26 -3.64
N THR A 31 -2.84 -23.60 -2.39
CA THR A 31 -1.75 -22.97 -1.66
C THR A 31 -0.44 -23.57 -2.16
N ALA A 32 0.47 -22.70 -2.58
CA ALA A 32 1.74 -23.01 -3.24
C ALA A 32 2.77 -23.77 -2.38
N VAL A 33 2.37 -24.47 -1.33
CA VAL A 33 3.28 -25.25 -0.48
C VAL A 33 3.29 -26.69 -0.99
N GLY A 34 4.33 -27.03 -1.76
CA GLY A 34 4.55 -28.38 -2.30
C GLY A 34 4.40 -28.54 -3.82
N CYS A 35 4.24 -27.45 -4.57
CA CYS A 35 4.15 -27.52 -6.03
C CYS A 35 5.54 -27.73 -6.67
N PRO A 36 5.76 -28.79 -7.48
CA PRO A 36 7.05 -29.09 -8.11
C PRO A 36 7.33 -28.28 -9.39
N SER A 37 6.35 -27.55 -9.93
CA SER A 37 6.53 -26.72 -11.13
C SER A 37 6.84 -25.26 -10.76
N GLU A 38 7.79 -24.65 -11.46
CA GLU A 38 8.00 -23.20 -11.37
C GLU A 38 6.73 -22.42 -11.73
N THR A 39 6.50 -21.27 -11.07
CA THR A 39 5.26 -20.49 -11.20
C THR A 39 4.97 -20.03 -12.63
N SER A 40 6.01 -19.80 -13.44
CA SER A 40 5.94 -19.41 -14.85
C SER A 40 5.46 -20.53 -15.78
N LEU A 41 5.56 -21.78 -15.34
CA LEU A 41 5.16 -22.98 -16.07
C LEU A 41 3.98 -23.69 -15.41
N ALA A 42 3.32 -23.04 -14.45
CA ALA A 42 2.19 -23.61 -13.74
C ALA A 42 1.09 -24.02 -14.75
N GLY A 43 0.66 -25.27 -14.68
CA GLY A 43 -0.30 -25.86 -15.62
C GLY A 43 0.27 -26.20 -17.00
N ARG A 44 1.49 -25.76 -17.33
CA ARG A 44 2.15 -25.93 -18.65
C ARG A 44 3.35 -26.88 -18.61
N ALA A 45 3.95 -27.11 -17.45
CA ALA A 45 5.05 -28.07 -17.28
C ALA A 45 4.59 -29.52 -17.44
N ASP A 46 5.51 -30.43 -17.80
CA ASP A 46 5.21 -31.85 -17.93
C ASP A 46 4.71 -32.48 -16.63
N VAL A 47 5.22 -32.02 -15.49
CA VAL A 47 4.77 -32.45 -14.15
C VAL A 47 3.32 -32.04 -13.85
N CYS A 48 2.75 -31.11 -14.61
CA CYS A 48 1.35 -30.68 -14.46
C CYS A 48 0.38 -31.55 -15.24
N LYS A 49 0.84 -32.45 -16.13
CA LYS A 49 -0.04 -33.35 -16.91
C LYS A 49 -0.74 -34.32 -15.95
N GLY A 50 -2.07 -34.24 -15.89
CA GLY A 50 -2.89 -35.07 -15.00
C GLY A 50 -3.09 -34.47 -13.61
N CYS A 51 -2.57 -33.27 -13.33
CA CYS A 51 -2.88 -32.55 -12.10
C CYS A 51 -4.34 -32.03 -12.13
N PRO A 52 -5.15 -32.26 -11.09
CA PRO A 52 -6.55 -31.78 -11.04
C PRO A 52 -6.68 -30.26 -11.23
N GLY A 53 -5.67 -29.50 -10.80
CA GLY A 53 -5.62 -28.03 -10.93
C GLY A 53 -5.01 -27.50 -12.23
N GLN A 54 -4.70 -28.36 -13.22
CA GLN A 54 -3.95 -27.98 -14.41
C GLN A 54 -4.60 -26.83 -15.19
N MET A 55 -5.91 -26.89 -15.46
CA MET A 55 -6.61 -25.83 -16.21
C MET A 55 -6.63 -24.49 -15.46
N LEU A 56 -6.87 -24.52 -14.15
CA LEU A 56 -6.80 -23.33 -13.29
C LEU A 56 -5.40 -22.72 -13.33
N CYS A 57 -4.36 -23.55 -13.23
CA CYS A 57 -2.97 -23.11 -13.34
C CYS A 57 -2.59 -22.66 -14.75
N GLN A 58 -3.17 -23.19 -15.83
CA GLN A 58 -2.90 -22.68 -17.19
C GLN A 58 -3.50 -21.29 -17.42
N GLN A 59 -4.66 -21.04 -16.81
CA GLN A 59 -5.35 -19.75 -16.84
C GLN A 59 -4.72 -18.72 -15.89
N GLN A 60 -4.21 -19.15 -14.73
CA GLN A 60 -3.63 -18.27 -13.70
C GLN A 60 -2.09 -18.25 -13.67
N GLY A 61 -1.43 -19.18 -14.37
CA GLY A 61 0.01 -19.45 -14.33
C GLY A 61 0.73 -19.20 -15.65
N GLY A 62 0.13 -18.40 -16.54
CA GLY A 62 0.85 -17.71 -17.59
C GLY A 62 1.50 -16.42 -17.07
N ALA A 63 2.46 -15.89 -17.82
CA ALA A 63 2.95 -14.52 -17.61
C ALA A 63 1.75 -13.57 -17.45
N ASP A 64 1.78 -12.76 -16.40
CA ASP A 64 0.70 -11.84 -16.08
C ASP A 64 0.53 -10.85 -17.25
N PRO A 65 -0.64 -10.83 -17.94
CA PRO A 65 -0.81 -10.03 -19.16
C PRO A 65 -0.71 -8.53 -18.87
N ASP A 66 -0.90 -8.11 -17.63
CA ASP A 66 -0.76 -6.72 -17.21
C ASP A 66 0.71 -6.31 -16.99
N GLN A 67 1.63 -7.27 -16.85
CA GLN A 67 2.99 -7.00 -16.38
C GLN A 67 3.78 -6.10 -17.33
N GLU A 68 3.68 -6.31 -18.64
CA GLU A 68 4.40 -5.49 -19.63
C GLU A 68 4.00 -4.01 -19.55
N ILE A 69 2.69 -3.75 -19.39
CA ILE A 69 2.16 -2.38 -19.26
C ILE A 69 2.59 -1.76 -17.93
N ILE A 70 2.53 -2.54 -16.85
CA ILE A 70 3.00 -2.09 -15.53
C ILE A 70 4.48 -1.72 -15.60
N ASP A 71 5.29 -2.57 -16.24
CA ASP A 71 6.73 -2.34 -16.37
C ASP A 71 7.01 -1.06 -17.16
N LEU A 72 6.32 -0.86 -18.28
CA LEU A 72 6.40 0.38 -19.06
C LEU A 72 6.04 1.62 -18.23
N ARG A 73 4.93 1.58 -17.48
CA ARG A 73 4.46 2.69 -16.65
C ARG A 73 5.43 3.00 -15.51
N MET A 74 5.89 1.97 -14.82
CA MET A 74 6.75 2.12 -13.65
C MET A 74 8.20 2.43 -14.03
N ASN A 75 8.67 2.08 -15.23
CA ASN A 75 9.98 2.49 -15.73
C ASN A 75 10.09 4.00 -15.98
N ALA A 76 8.96 4.70 -16.18
CA ALA A 76 8.94 6.16 -16.30
C ALA A 76 9.12 6.89 -14.94
N ILE A 77 9.15 6.15 -13.84
CA ILE A 77 9.29 6.64 -12.47
C ILE A 77 10.69 6.31 -11.98
N LYS A 78 11.43 7.33 -11.53
CA LYS A 78 12.83 7.17 -11.14
C LYS A 78 12.96 6.37 -9.84
N HIS A 79 12.32 6.81 -8.77
CA HIS A 79 12.37 6.15 -7.46
C HIS A 79 11.01 5.58 -7.03
N LYS A 80 10.96 4.33 -6.59
CA LYS A 80 9.77 3.66 -6.02
C LYS A 80 10.07 3.24 -4.58
N ILE A 81 9.36 3.84 -3.62
CA ILE A 81 9.65 3.71 -2.19
C ILE A 81 8.44 3.12 -1.49
N LEU A 82 8.62 1.99 -0.81
CA LEU A 82 7.55 1.35 -0.06
C LEU A 82 7.63 1.78 1.41
N ILE A 83 6.56 2.36 1.96
CA ILE A 83 6.46 2.68 3.39
C ILE A 83 5.77 1.52 4.07
N ILE A 84 6.50 0.80 4.95
CA ILE A 84 6.00 -0.40 5.63
C ILE A 84 6.04 -0.22 7.15
N SER A 85 5.11 -0.84 7.87
CA SER A 85 5.12 -0.86 9.34
C SER A 85 4.66 -2.21 9.88
N GLY A 86 5.22 -2.65 11.01
CA GLY A 86 4.84 -3.93 11.61
C GLY A 86 3.52 -3.91 12.40
N LYS A 87 2.99 -2.72 12.67
CA LYS A 87 1.72 -2.50 13.37
C LYS A 87 0.93 -1.35 12.76
N GLY A 88 -0.40 -1.43 12.96
CA GLY A 88 -1.28 -0.27 12.79
C GLY A 88 -1.04 0.77 13.88
N GLY A 89 -1.36 2.03 13.60
CA GLY A 89 -1.28 3.12 14.58
C GLY A 89 0.10 3.74 14.80
N VAL A 90 1.15 3.28 14.11
CA VAL A 90 2.49 3.92 14.19
C VAL A 90 2.61 5.21 13.36
N GLY A 91 1.52 5.67 12.74
CA GLY A 91 1.49 6.85 11.87
C GLY A 91 2.13 6.66 10.49
N LYS A 92 2.15 5.42 9.97
CA LYS A 92 2.69 5.07 8.65
C LYS A 92 2.12 5.95 7.52
N SER A 93 0.79 6.07 7.43
CA SER A 93 0.11 6.84 6.38
C SER A 93 0.35 8.34 6.51
N SER A 94 0.32 8.87 7.73
CA SER A 94 0.69 10.27 8.02
C SER A 94 2.14 10.56 7.62
N LEU A 95 3.06 9.64 7.91
CA LEU A 95 4.45 9.76 7.48
C LEU A 95 4.57 9.66 5.95
N ALA A 96 3.88 8.74 5.29
CA ALA A 96 3.90 8.60 3.84
C ALA A 96 3.42 9.87 3.12
N ALA A 97 2.31 10.46 3.61
CA ALA A 97 1.76 11.72 3.11
C ALA A 97 2.73 12.88 3.32
N THR A 98 3.20 13.09 4.55
CA THR A 98 4.09 14.23 4.87
C THR A 98 5.49 14.09 4.31
N LEU A 99 6.02 12.87 4.19
CA LEU A 99 7.26 12.60 3.45
C LEU A 99 7.08 12.91 1.97
N SER A 100 5.94 12.57 1.37
CA SER A 100 5.65 12.93 -0.02
C SER A 100 5.62 14.45 -0.21
N MET A 101 5.03 15.19 0.73
CA MET A 101 5.06 16.67 0.75
C MET A 101 6.49 17.22 0.89
N ALA A 102 7.32 16.63 1.76
CA ALA A 102 8.73 17.00 1.90
C ALA A 102 9.53 16.72 0.62
N LEU A 103 9.32 15.55 0.00
CA LEU A 103 9.94 15.19 -1.28
C LEU A 103 9.46 16.11 -2.42
N ALA A 104 8.21 16.59 -2.39
CA ALA A 104 7.69 17.51 -3.40
C ALA A 104 8.35 18.89 -3.34
N LYS A 105 8.91 19.29 -2.18
CA LYS A 105 9.78 20.47 -2.09
C LYS A 105 11.10 20.29 -2.82
N LEU A 106 11.65 19.08 -2.80
CA LEU A 106 12.88 18.72 -3.53
C LEU A 106 12.61 18.48 -5.02
N HIS A 107 11.44 17.90 -5.34
CA HIS A 107 11.01 17.50 -6.69
C HIS A 107 9.61 18.04 -7.04
N PRO A 108 9.47 19.35 -7.34
CA PRO A 108 8.17 19.95 -7.61
C PRO A 108 7.41 19.26 -8.75
N ASN A 109 6.12 18.95 -8.53
CA ASN A 109 5.22 18.29 -9.48
C ASN A 109 5.64 16.89 -9.95
N LYS A 110 6.61 16.26 -9.27
CA LYS A 110 7.21 14.99 -9.67
C LYS A 110 7.14 13.91 -8.59
N VAL A 111 6.23 14.07 -7.63
CA VAL A 111 5.98 13.11 -6.57
C VAL A 111 4.57 12.53 -6.72
N GLY A 112 4.47 11.21 -6.58
CA GLY A 112 3.21 10.50 -6.46
C GLY A 112 3.10 9.75 -5.14
N LEU A 113 1.87 9.53 -4.69
CA LEU A 113 1.51 8.72 -3.54
C LEU A 113 0.43 7.71 -3.94
N VAL A 114 0.70 6.43 -3.67
CA VAL A 114 -0.25 5.33 -3.85
C VAL A 114 -0.62 4.78 -2.49
N ASP A 115 -1.89 4.83 -2.16
CA ASP A 115 -2.44 4.21 -0.97
C ASP A 115 -3.04 2.86 -1.34
N VAL A 116 -2.36 1.80 -0.88
CA VAL A 116 -2.80 0.42 -1.07
C VAL A 116 -3.38 -0.18 0.21
N ASP A 117 -3.61 0.64 1.26
CA ASP A 117 -4.33 0.22 2.46
C ASP A 117 -5.85 0.24 2.21
N VAL A 118 -6.31 -0.82 1.56
CA VAL A 118 -7.70 -1.01 1.13
C VAL A 118 -8.69 -0.97 2.31
N CYS A 119 -8.26 -1.37 3.51
CA CYS A 119 -9.14 -1.55 4.66
C CYS A 119 -9.31 -0.27 5.49
N GLY A 120 -8.40 0.69 5.38
CA GLY A 120 -8.44 1.94 6.13
C GLY A 120 -7.74 3.08 5.39
N PRO A 121 -8.19 3.45 4.18
CA PRO A 121 -7.53 4.47 3.39
C PRO A 121 -7.61 5.82 4.10
N SER A 122 -6.47 6.37 4.49
CA SER A 122 -6.36 7.67 5.15
C SER A 122 -5.73 8.74 4.27
N CYS A 123 -5.05 8.33 3.19
CA CYS A 123 -4.35 9.24 2.29
C CYS A 123 -5.25 10.28 1.61
N PRO A 124 -6.52 9.99 1.20
CA PRO A 124 -7.37 11.02 0.58
C PRO A 124 -7.61 12.24 1.46
N GLN A 125 -7.85 12.04 2.76
CA GLN A 125 -8.02 13.12 3.74
C GLN A 125 -6.68 13.83 4.00
N LEU A 126 -5.62 13.06 4.27
CA LEU A 126 -4.27 13.60 4.55
C LEU A 126 -3.72 14.46 3.40
N MET A 127 -4.16 14.18 2.18
CA MET A 127 -3.75 14.91 0.97
C MET A 127 -4.79 15.92 0.49
N ALA A 128 -5.88 16.15 1.22
CA ALA A 128 -6.98 17.06 0.86
C ALA A 128 -7.58 16.80 -0.54
N VAL A 129 -7.80 15.52 -0.87
CA VAL A 129 -8.37 15.07 -2.16
C VAL A 129 -9.64 14.25 -2.01
N GLU A 130 -10.21 14.15 -0.80
CA GLU A 130 -11.44 13.41 -0.49
C GLU A 130 -12.66 13.80 -1.35
N ASN A 131 -12.74 15.07 -1.76
CA ASN A 131 -13.82 15.59 -2.59
C ASN A 131 -13.53 15.49 -4.10
N GLN A 132 -12.40 14.91 -4.50
CA GLN A 132 -12.05 14.69 -5.89
C GLN A 132 -12.38 13.26 -6.31
N THR A 133 -12.80 13.09 -7.57
CA THR A 133 -13.09 11.77 -8.15
C THR A 133 -12.04 11.39 -9.18
N VAL A 134 -11.68 10.11 -9.21
CA VAL A 134 -10.77 9.60 -10.24
C VAL A 134 -11.50 9.59 -11.57
N VAL A 135 -10.97 10.34 -12.55
CA VAL A 135 -11.53 10.40 -13.90
C VAL A 135 -10.94 9.29 -14.74
N ASN A 136 -11.82 8.44 -15.28
CA ASN A 136 -11.42 7.42 -16.26
C ASN A 136 -11.49 8.01 -17.68
N THR A 137 -10.35 8.08 -18.34
CA THR A 137 -10.22 8.60 -19.72
C THR A 137 -9.88 7.47 -20.68
N GLN A 138 -9.88 7.74 -21.99
CA GLN A 138 -9.42 6.78 -23.00
C GLN A 138 -7.95 6.35 -22.83
N TRP A 139 -7.15 7.12 -22.08
CA TRP A 139 -5.73 6.86 -21.83
C TRP A 139 -5.46 6.23 -20.46
N GLY A 140 -6.51 5.99 -19.68
CA GLY A 140 -6.44 5.49 -18.31
C GLY A 140 -6.96 6.48 -17.27
N TRP A 141 -6.66 6.20 -16.00
CA TRP A 141 -7.04 6.99 -14.85
C TRP A 141 -6.18 8.24 -14.71
N THR A 142 -6.83 9.39 -14.56
CA THR A 142 -6.15 10.62 -14.14
C THR A 142 -6.03 10.59 -12.62
N PRO A 143 -4.81 10.60 -12.05
CA PRO A 143 -4.63 10.62 -10.61
C PRO A 143 -5.15 11.94 -10.03
N LEU A 144 -5.60 11.88 -8.79
CA LEU A 144 -5.99 13.08 -8.06
C LEU A 144 -4.79 13.99 -7.88
N LYS A 145 -5.03 15.31 -7.79
CA LYS A 145 -3.96 16.28 -7.57
C LYS A 145 -4.19 16.96 -6.24
N SER A 146 -3.30 16.67 -5.29
CA SER A 146 -3.33 17.33 -3.99
C SER A 146 -3.00 18.82 -4.14
N PRO A 147 -3.73 19.73 -3.45
CA PRO A 147 -3.30 21.11 -3.32
C PRO A 147 -2.01 21.22 -2.50
N LEU A 148 -1.69 20.23 -1.67
CA LEU A 148 -0.50 20.18 -0.81
C LEU A 148 0.69 19.67 -1.62
N GLY A 149 1.50 20.58 -2.18
CA GLY A 149 2.71 20.24 -2.92
C GLY A 149 2.48 19.61 -4.31
N HIS A 150 1.26 19.69 -4.85
CA HIS A 150 0.91 19.20 -6.20
C HIS A 150 1.20 17.71 -6.44
N ILE A 151 1.08 16.91 -5.39
CA ILE A 151 1.34 15.47 -5.43
C ILE A 151 0.21 14.75 -6.16
N LYS A 152 0.57 13.78 -6.99
CA LYS A 152 -0.40 12.89 -7.65
C LYS A 152 -0.80 11.79 -6.68
N VAL A 153 -2.08 11.59 -6.46
CA VAL A 153 -2.58 10.64 -5.46
C VAL A 153 -3.50 9.62 -6.11
N MET A 154 -3.30 8.35 -5.79
CA MET A 154 -4.26 7.27 -6.01
C MET A 154 -4.49 6.55 -4.70
N SER A 155 -5.76 6.38 -4.32
CA SER A 155 -6.16 5.62 -3.15
C SER A 155 -7.39 4.79 -3.48
N VAL A 156 -7.53 3.66 -2.79
CA VAL A 156 -8.77 2.88 -2.81
C VAL A 156 -9.96 3.73 -2.34
N GLY A 157 -9.76 4.56 -1.31
CA GLY A 157 -10.80 5.41 -0.75
C GLY A 157 -11.42 6.33 -1.81
N SER A 158 -10.61 6.84 -2.75
CA SER A 158 -11.07 7.74 -3.80
C SER A 158 -11.83 7.06 -4.95
N LEU A 159 -11.78 5.74 -5.05
CA LEU A 159 -12.57 4.98 -6.02
C LEU A 159 -13.95 4.59 -5.46
N LEU A 160 -14.09 4.59 -4.14
CA LEU A 160 -15.34 4.32 -3.45
C LEU A 160 -16.09 5.63 -3.27
N GLN A 161 -17.21 5.81 -3.98
CA GLN A 161 -18.06 7.00 -3.86
C GLN A 161 -18.75 7.14 -2.48
N GLN A 162 -18.63 6.14 -1.59
CA GLN A 162 -19.23 6.13 -0.26
C GLN A 162 -18.23 5.61 0.78
N THR A 163 -17.82 6.49 1.68
CA THR A 163 -16.88 6.25 2.78
C THR A 163 -17.41 5.28 3.85
N ASP A 164 -18.74 5.18 4.00
CA ASP A 164 -19.38 4.42 5.09
C ASP A 164 -19.77 2.98 4.69
N SER A 165 -19.56 2.58 3.44
CA SER A 165 -19.82 1.20 3.03
C SER A 165 -18.61 0.33 3.41
N ALA A 166 -18.77 -0.53 4.42
CA ALA A 166 -17.77 -1.53 4.78
C ALA A 166 -17.69 -2.59 3.65
N VAL A 167 -16.95 -2.28 2.58
CA VAL A 167 -16.76 -3.20 1.46
C VAL A 167 -15.75 -4.25 1.88
N VAL A 168 -16.18 -5.51 2.00
CA VAL A 168 -15.27 -6.64 2.21
C VAL A 168 -14.56 -6.94 0.89
N TRP A 169 -13.31 -6.49 0.79
CA TRP A 169 -12.47 -6.75 -0.36
C TRP A 169 -11.81 -8.13 -0.28
N ARG A 170 -12.17 -9.04 -1.18
CA ARG A 170 -11.50 -10.35 -1.33
C ARG A 170 -10.11 -10.17 -1.99
N GLY A 171 -9.14 -10.99 -1.58
CA GLY A 171 -7.73 -10.92 -2.03
C GLY A 171 -7.53 -10.69 -3.54
N PRO A 172 -8.16 -11.48 -4.43
CA PRO A 172 -8.01 -11.31 -5.88
C PRO A 172 -8.44 -9.92 -6.40
N ARG A 173 -9.48 -9.31 -5.79
CA ARG A 173 -9.93 -7.96 -6.16
C ARG A 173 -8.92 -6.91 -5.72
N LYS A 174 -8.30 -7.07 -4.55
CA LYS A 174 -7.23 -6.18 -4.06
C LYS A 174 -6.03 -6.23 -5.00
N THR A 175 -5.59 -7.44 -5.36
CA THR A 175 -4.48 -7.63 -6.30
C THR A 175 -4.77 -6.98 -7.65
N GLN A 176 -5.96 -7.19 -8.22
CA GLN A 176 -6.34 -6.56 -9.47
C GLN A 176 -6.37 -5.03 -9.35
N LEU A 177 -6.86 -4.50 -8.23
CA LEU A 177 -6.91 -3.07 -8.01
C LEU A 177 -5.51 -2.44 -7.93
N ILE A 178 -4.60 -3.05 -7.19
CA ILE A 178 -3.19 -2.61 -7.12
C ILE A 178 -2.57 -2.60 -8.51
N LYS A 179 -2.77 -3.66 -9.31
CA LYS A 179 -2.30 -3.68 -10.71
C LYS A 179 -2.90 -2.55 -11.54
N ARG A 180 -4.18 -2.23 -11.36
CA ARG A 180 -4.83 -1.09 -12.05
C ARG A 180 -4.21 0.24 -11.63
N PHE A 181 -3.89 0.47 -10.35
CA PHE A 181 -3.16 1.67 -9.95
C PHE A 181 -1.82 1.84 -10.66
N LEU A 182 -1.12 0.73 -10.90
CA LEU A 182 0.18 0.75 -11.55
C LEU A 182 0.09 0.86 -13.08
N LYS A 183 -0.89 0.19 -13.70
CA LYS A 183 -1.01 0.10 -15.16
C LYS A 183 -1.90 1.17 -15.80
N ASP A 184 -3.06 1.43 -15.17
CA ASP A 184 -4.12 2.27 -15.73
C ASP A 184 -3.92 3.74 -15.34
N THR A 185 -3.17 4.05 -14.28
CA THR A 185 -2.97 5.44 -13.85
C THR A 185 -1.93 6.16 -14.71
N PHE A 186 -2.30 7.34 -15.20
CA PHE A 186 -1.41 8.22 -15.93
C PHE A 186 -0.52 9.04 -14.99
N TRP A 187 0.49 8.37 -14.42
CA TRP A 187 1.47 9.00 -13.52
C TRP A 187 2.36 10.03 -14.22
N GLY A 188 2.57 9.92 -15.53
CA GLY A 188 3.59 10.70 -16.24
C GLY A 188 5.00 10.34 -15.77
N ARG A 189 5.94 11.27 -15.94
CA ARG A 189 7.30 11.12 -15.38
C ARG A 189 7.33 11.65 -13.95
N LEU A 190 7.75 10.80 -13.02
CA LEU A 190 7.92 11.15 -11.61
C LEU A 190 9.36 10.87 -11.17
N ASP A 191 9.87 11.71 -10.28
CA ASP A 191 11.14 11.47 -9.63
C ASP A 191 10.95 10.50 -8.45
N CYS A 192 9.81 10.56 -7.74
CA CYS A 192 9.47 9.64 -6.66
C CYS A 192 8.01 9.17 -6.71
N LEU A 193 7.77 7.87 -6.48
CA LEU A 193 6.45 7.30 -6.19
C LEU A 193 6.52 6.58 -4.84
N VAL A 194 5.75 7.08 -3.88
CA VAL A 194 5.67 6.55 -2.51
C VAL A 194 4.45 5.62 -2.42
N PHE A 195 4.64 4.44 -1.84
CA PHE A 195 3.57 3.47 -1.59
C PHE A 195 3.27 3.42 -0.10
N ASP A 196 2.09 3.87 0.30
CA ASP A 196 1.54 3.62 1.63
C ASP A 196 0.91 2.23 1.65
N THR A 197 1.61 1.28 2.26
CA THR A 197 1.20 -0.13 2.30
C THR A 197 0.35 -0.43 3.54
N PRO A 198 -0.41 -1.53 3.66
CA PRO A 198 -1.14 -1.80 4.90
C PRO A 198 -0.19 -2.06 6.09
N PRO A 199 -0.68 -2.19 7.33
CA PRO A 199 0.17 -2.62 8.44
C PRO A 199 0.43 -4.14 8.43
N GLY A 200 1.60 -4.53 8.94
CA GLY A 200 2.05 -5.91 9.11
C GLY A 200 2.61 -6.54 7.82
N THR A 201 2.64 -7.87 7.77
CA THR A 201 3.07 -8.63 6.59
C THR A 201 1.85 -9.16 5.82
N SER A 202 0.99 -8.26 5.36
CA SER A 202 -0.22 -8.58 4.60
C SER A 202 0.06 -9.01 3.14
N ASP A 203 -0.91 -9.68 2.49
CA ASP A 203 -0.80 -10.15 1.09
C ASP A 203 -0.65 -8.99 0.10
N GLU A 204 -1.06 -7.80 0.49
CA GLU A 204 -0.93 -6.56 -0.28
C GLU A 204 0.53 -6.16 -0.47
N HIS A 205 1.40 -6.28 0.55
CA HIS A 205 2.84 -6.00 0.40
C HIS A 205 3.48 -6.98 -0.58
N LEU A 206 3.15 -8.26 -0.44
CA LEU A 206 3.61 -9.31 -1.34
C LEU A 206 3.21 -9.00 -2.79
N THR A 207 1.97 -8.55 -2.97
CA THR A 207 1.46 -8.18 -4.28
C THR A 207 2.24 -7.00 -4.87
N VAL A 208 2.40 -5.90 -4.13
CA VAL A 208 3.14 -4.72 -4.62
C VAL A 208 4.58 -5.09 -4.97
N VAL A 209 5.28 -5.80 -4.08
CA VAL A 209 6.67 -6.21 -4.32
C VAL A 209 6.79 -7.15 -5.50
N LYS A 210 5.88 -8.12 -5.64
CA LYS A 210 5.87 -9.06 -6.77
C LYS A 210 5.61 -8.36 -8.09
N VAL A 211 4.64 -7.44 -8.12
CA VAL A 211 4.27 -6.70 -9.33
C VAL A 211 5.36 -5.71 -9.73
N LEU A 212 6.05 -5.09 -8.76
CA LEU A 212 7.16 -4.17 -9.02
C LEU A 212 8.50 -4.89 -9.29
N LYS A 213 8.56 -6.22 -9.17
CA LYS A 213 9.83 -6.97 -9.23
C LYS A 213 10.65 -6.68 -10.49
N ASN A 214 9.98 -6.54 -11.64
CA ASN A 214 10.64 -6.31 -12.93
C ASN A 214 11.18 -4.89 -13.11
N VAL A 215 10.71 -3.92 -12.31
CA VAL A 215 11.08 -2.50 -12.38
C VAL A 215 11.94 -2.04 -11.21
N ASN A 216 12.46 -3.01 -10.45
CA ASN A 216 13.44 -2.87 -9.37
C ASN A 216 13.14 -1.69 -8.43
N PRO A 217 12.18 -1.83 -7.49
CA PRO A 217 11.90 -0.78 -6.52
C PRO A 217 13.14 -0.49 -5.67
N ASP A 218 13.39 0.77 -5.35
CA ASP A 218 14.58 1.19 -4.60
C ASP A 218 14.63 0.56 -3.21
N GLY A 219 13.46 0.32 -2.60
CA GLY A 219 13.35 -0.43 -1.37
C GLY A 219 12.21 -0.01 -0.46
N ALA A 220 12.25 -0.55 0.76
CA ALA A 220 11.32 -0.23 1.83
C ALA A 220 11.94 0.73 2.86
N LEU A 221 11.12 1.69 3.29
CA LEU A 221 11.32 2.50 4.48
C LEU A 221 10.46 1.93 5.61
N ILE A 222 11.10 1.46 6.68
CA ILE A 222 10.39 0.86 7.81
C ILE A 222 10.01 1.96 8.81
N VAL A 223 8.74 2.03 9.17
CA VAL A 223 8.20 2.98 10.15
C VAL A 223 7.82 2.23 11.43
N THR A 224 8.29 2.74 12.56
CA THR A 224 7.96 2.20 13.90
C THR A 224 7.89 3.33 14.93
N THR A 225 7.50 3.01 16.16
CA THR A 225 7.60 3.90 17.32
C THR A 225 8.59 3.34 18.35
N SER A 226 8.97 4.14 19.33
CA SER A 226 9.88 3.76 20.43
C SER A 226 9.26 2.80 21.45
N GLN A 227 7.99 2.44 21.28
CA GLN A 227 7.32 1.47 22.14
C GLN A 227 7.92 0.07 21.95
N LEU A 228 8.26 -0.61 23.04
CA LEU A 228 8.87 -1.95 23.01
C LEU A 228 8.08 -2.96 22.16
N VAL A 229 6.74 -2.90 22.23
CA VAL A 229 5.89 -3.81 21.47
C VAL A 229 5.88 -3.50 19.97
N ALA A 230 6.18 -2.26 19.56
CA ALA A 230 6.36 -1.89 18.15
C ALA A 230 7.74 -2.35 17.64
N ILE A 231 8.79 -2.13 18.43
CA ILE A 231 10.17 -2.59 18.12
C ILE A 231 10.21 -4.10 17.83
N ALA A 232 9.49 -4.92 18.62
CA ALA A 232 9.41 -6.36 18.39
C ALA A 232 8.82 -6.73 17.00
N THR A 233 7.96 -5.89 16.43
CA THR A 233 7.37 -6.15 15.11
C THR A 233 8.30 -5.76 13.96
N VAL A 234 9.20 -4.81 14.17
CA VAL A 234 10.20 -4.40 13.16
C VAL A 234 11.07 -5.57 12.72
N ARG A 235 11.44 -6.47 13.64
CA ARG A 235 12.23 -7.68 13.31
C ARG A 235 11.54 -8.57 12.26
N LYS A 236 10.21 -8.68 12.34
CA LYS A 236 9.41 -9.44 11.37
C LYS A 236 9.41 -8.75 10.00
N GLU A 237 9.28 -7.43 9.98
CA GLU A 237 9.35 -6.63 8.74
C GLU A 237 10.72 -6.69 8.05
N ILE A 238 11.80 -6.65 8.82
CA ILE A 238 13.16 -6.83 8.30
C ILE A 238 13.30 -8.21 7.67
N THR A 239 12.80 -9.24 8.36
CA THR A 239 12.82 -10.62 7.85
C THR A 239 12.00 -10.75 6.58
N PHE A 240 10.82 -10.13 6.52
CA PHE A 240 9.97 -10.07 5.35
C PHE A 240 10.69 -9.45 4.16
N CYS A 241 11.26 -8.25 4.32
CA CYS A 241 11.99 -7.56 3.26
C CYS A 241 13.12 -8.41 2.70
N ARG A 242 13.94 -9.01 3.58
CA ARG A 242 15.04 -9.89 3.19
C ARG A 242 14.55 -11.12 2.42
N LYS A 243 13.48 -11.77 2.86
CA LYS A 243 12.88 -12.92 2.16
C LYS A 243 12.34 -12.57 0.78
N MET A 244 11.83 -11.36 0.62
CA MET A 244 11.30 -10.87 -0.66
C MET A 244 12.37 -10.24 -1.57
N GLY A 245 13.63 -10.20 -1.13
CA GLY A 245 14.71 -9.52 -1.86
C GLY A 245 14.53 -8.01 -1.95
N LEU A 246 13.70 -7.42 -1.07
CA LEU A 246 13.45 -5.99 -1.04
C LEU A 246 14.54 -5.30 -0.21
N LYS A 247 15.25 -4.36 -0.83
CA LYS A 247 16.26 -3.53 -0.15
C LYS A 247 15.58 -2.73 0.96
N ILE A 248 16.20 -2.67 2.14
CA ILE A 248 15.73 -1.79 3.23
C ILE A 248 16.53 -0.50 3.14
N LEU A 249 15.85 0.60 2.84
CA LEU A 249 16.46 1.94 2.73
C LEU A 249 16.89 2.46 4.10
N GLY A 250 16.10 2.13 5.12
CA GLY A 250 16.39 2.42 6.52
C GLY A 250 15.14 2.30 7.40
N VAL A 251 15.31 2.70 8.65
CA VAL A 251 14.26 2.72 9.68
C VAL A 251 14.02 4.16 10.12
N VAL A 252 12.75 4.54 10.27
CA VAL A 252 12.29 5.82 10.82
C VAL A 252 11.52 5.55 12.10
N GLU A 253 11.91 6.29 13.14
CA GLU A 253 11.22 6.29 14.41
C GLU A 253 10.19 7.44 14.44
N ASN A 254 8.94 7.09 14.21
CA ASN A 254 7.84 8.03 14.33
C ASN A 254 7.38 8.15 15.79
N MET A 255 6.73 9.26 16.10
CA MET A 255 6.20 9.56 17.43
C MET A 255 7.25 9.52 18.55
N SER A 256 8.49 9.94 18.25
CA SER A 256 9.61 9.92 19.19
C SER A 256 9.61 11.17 20.07
N GLY A 257 9.11 11.03 21.29
CA GLY A 257 8.91 12.16 22.19
C GLY A 257 7.74 13.06 21.79
N PHE A 258 7.56 14.14 22.52
CA PHE A 258 6.44 15.08 22.40
C PHE A 258 6.97 16.51 22.36
N VAL A 259 6.51 17.29 21.38
CA VAL A 259 6.82 18.71 21.26
C VAL A 259 5.77 19.53 21.99
N CYS A 260 6.19 20.28 23.00
CA CYS A 260 5.31 21.21 23.69
C CYS A 260 4.87 22.35 22.75
N PRO A 261 3.57 22.59 22.53
CA PRO A 261 3.11 23.67 21.65
C PRO A 261 3.43 25.06 22.19
N CYS A 262 3.64 25.20 23.52
CA CYS A 262 3.88 26.48 24.17
C CYS A 262 5.36 26.93 24.09
N CYS A 263 6.30 26.00 24.28
CA CYS A 263 7.74 26.30 24.37
C CYS A 263 8.62 25.56 23.36
N GLN A 264 8.07 24.65 22.56
CA GLN A 264 8.77 23.79 21.59
C GLN A 264 9.79 22.81 22.19
N GLU A 265 9.84 22.68 23.52
CA GLU A 265 10.67 21.69 24.19
C GLU A 265 10.19 20.26 23.88
N GLU A 266 11.14 19.36 23.62
CA GLU A 266 10.88 17.95 23.34
C GLU A 266 11.01 17.10 24.61
N THR A 267 9.93 16.41 24.99
CA THR A 267 9.92 15.49 26.13
C THR A 267 9.81 14.06 25.64
N ASN A 268 10.72 13.18 26.06
CA ASN A 268 10.65 11.76 25.70
C ASN A 268 9.50 11.07 26.43
N LEU A 269 8.54 10.51 25.67
CA LEU A 269 7.40 9.76 26.22
C LEU A 269 7.72 8.29 26.49
N PHE A 270 8.71 7.75 25.77
CA PHE A 270 9.12 6.35 25.80
C PHE A 270 10.65 6.27 25.92
N PRO A 271 11.21 5.10 26.27
CA PRO A 271 12.65 4.88 26.22
C PRO A 271 13.23 5.27 24.86
N VAL A 272 14.34 6.01 24.88
CA VAL A 272 15.04 6.51 23.69
C VAL A 272 16.08 5.49 23.25
N GLY A 273 16.35 5.43 21.94
CA GLY A 273 17.49 4.69 21.39
C GLY A 273 17.18 3.25 20.95
N GLY A 274 16.09 2.64 21.44
CA GLY A 274 15.78 1.24 21.11
C GLY A 274 15.58 0.94 19.61
N VAL A 275 15.14 1.92 18.82
CA VAL A 275 15.01 1.78 17.36
C VAL A 275 16.35 1.94 16.64
N GLU A 276 17.21 2.84 17.11
CA GLU A 276 18.55 3.05 16.56
C GLU A 276 19.45 1.85 16.87
N GLU A 277 19.41 1.32 18.11
CA GLU A 277 20.10 0.09 18.51
C GLU A 277 19.65 -1.10 17.65
N LEU A 278 18.34 -1.24 17.43
CA LEU A 278 17.80 -2.29 16.55
C LEU A 278 18.31 -2.10 15.10
N ALA A 279 18.33 -0.87 14.59
CA ALA A 279 18.87 -0.61 13.25
C ALA A 279 20.33 -1.04 13.16
N GLN A 280 21.16 -0.72 14.16
CA GLN A 280 22.55 -1.15 14.24
C GLN A 280 22.69 -2.67 14.29
N GLU A 281 21.91 -3.35 15.13
CA GLU A 281 21.91 -4.82 15.24
C GLU A 281 21.68 -5.51 13.88
N PHE A 282 20.78 -4.96 13.06
CA PHE A 282 20.45 -5.51 11.74
C PHE A 282 21.29 -4.92 10.60
N ASN A 283 22.30 -4.09 10.89
CA ASN A 283 23.11 -3.35 9.91
C ASN A 283 22.26 -2.51 8.94
N LEU A 284 21.24 -1.83 9.48
CA LEU A 284 20.34 -0.94 8.76
C LEU A 284 20.67 0.51 9.07
N LYS A 285 20.32 1.40 8.14
CA LYS A 285 20.43 2.84 8.37
C LYS A 285 19.27 3.32 9.26
N TYR A 286 19.60 4.05 10.31
CA TYR A 286 18.63 4.87 11.03
C TYR A 286 18.51 6.21 10.31
N LEU A 287 17.35 6.50 9.70
CA LEU A 287 17.18 7.73 8.90
C LEU A 287 16.74 8.92 9.74
N GLY A 288 16.32 8.69 10.98
CA GLY A 288 15.96 9.72 11.94
C GLY A 288 14.67 9.44 12.67
N LYS A 289 14.25 10.43 13.46
CA LYS A 289 13.03 10.42 14.25
C LYS A 289 12.13 11.60 13.94
N ILE A 290 10.82 11.39 14.01
CA ILE A 290 9.80 12.42 13.92
C ILE A 290 9.07 12.48 15.27
N PRO A 291 9.04 13.62 15.96
CA PRO A 291 8.38 13.72 17.26
C PRO A 291 6.85 13.82 17.14
N LEU A 292 6.13 13.50 18.21
CA LEU A 292 4.71 13.85 18.32
C LEU A 292 4.57 15.36 18.46
N ASP A 293 4.11 16.01 17.41
CA ASP A 293 3.80 17.44 17.42
C ASP A 293 2.30 17.65 17.22
N PRO A 294 1.57 18.23 18.19
CA PRO A 294 0.14 18.52 18.04
C PRO A 294 -0.20 19.31 16.78
N ARG A 295 0.71 20.16 16.32
CA ARG A 295 0.53 20.95 15.09
C ARG A 295 0.55 20.08 13.85
N LEU A 296 1.41 19.06 13.81
CA LEU A 296 1.42 18.06 12.73
C LEU A 296 0.08 17.32 12.67
N THR A 297 -0.41 16.86 13.82
CA THR A 297 -1.70 16.17 13.92
C THR A 297 -2.83 17.05 13.43
N SER A 298 -2.90 18.30 13.90
CA SER A 298 -3.94 19.26 13.49
C SER A 298 -3.90 19.53 11.98
N CYS A 299 -2.71 19.70 11.38
CA CYS A 299 -2.58 19.85 9.93
C CYS A 299 -3.06 18.59 9.19
N CYS A 300 -2.73 17.39 9.67
CA CYS A 300 -3.17 16.14 9.04
C CYS A 300 -4.69 15.99 9.07
N GLU A 301 -5.34 16.31 10.20
CA GLU A 301 -6.79 16.24 10.34
C GLU A 301 -7.53 17.27 9.49
N ALA A 302 -6.93 18.46 9.34
CA ALA A 302 -7.48 19.55 8.54
C ALA A 302 -7.14 19.47 7.03
N GLY A 303 -6.35 18.49 6.60
CA GLY A 303 -5.87 18.41 5.21
C GLY A 303 -4.98 19.61 4.82
N GLN A 304 -4.11 20.06 5.73
CA GLN A 304 -3.21 21.20 5.57
C GLN A 304 -1.74 20.77 5.56
N SER A 305 -0.89 21.64 5.01
CA SER A 305 0.54 21.41 4.93
C SER A 305 1.25 21.95 6.18
N ILE A 306 1.82 21.06 7.01
CA ILE A 306 2.65 21.48 8.16
C ILE A 306 3.83 22.37 7.73
N PHE A 307 4.28 22.19 6.50
CA PHE A 307 5.38 22.92 5.91
C PHE A 307 5.08 24.39 5.62
N GLU A 308 3.79 24.73 5.47
CA GLU A 308 3.30 26.07 5.19
C GLU A 308 2.79 26.72 6.48
N GLU A 309 2.02 25.98 7.28
CA GLU A 309 1.44 26.47 8.53
C GLU A 309 2.48 26.63 9.65
N TYR A 310 3.42 25.69 9.76
CA TYR A 310 4.40 25.63 10.86
C TYR A 310 5.82 25.28 10.38
N PRO A 311 6.45 26.14 9.55
CA PRO A 311 7.75 25.89 8.94
C PRO A 311 8.87 25.67 9.96
N ASP A 312 8.80 26.35 11.11
CA ASP A 312 9.83 26.32 12.13
C ASP A 312 9.66 25.22 13.20
N SER A 313 8.57 24.45 13.12
CA SER A 313 8.30 23.40 14.11
C SER A 313 9.38 22.29 14.08
N PRO A 314 9.68 21.66 15.22
CA PRO A 314 10.61 20.54 15.26
C PRO A 314 10.22 19.39 14.32
N ALA A 315 8.93 19.07 14.21
CA ALA A 315 8.43 18.06 13.29
C ALA A 315 8.70 18.42 11.82
N THR A 316 8.46 19.68 11.41
CA THR A 316 8.76 20.13 10.04
C THR A 316 10.24 19.99 9.71
N LYS A 317 11.12 20.43 10.62
CA LYS A 317 12.59 20.31 10.45
C LYS A 317 13.02 18.85 10.34
N ALA A 318 12.44 17.98 11.17
CA ALA A 318 12.72 16.54 11.15
C ALA A 318 12.27 15.88 9.82
N LEU A 319 11.09 16.23 9.30
CA LEU A 319 10.57 15.73 8.03
C LEU A 319 11.42 16.18 6.83
N ILE A 320 11.86 17.43 6.80
CA ILE A 320 12.77 17.93 5.75
C ILE A 320 14.09 17.15 5.78
N LYS A 321 14.70 17.02 6.96
CA LYS A 321 15.95 16.27 7.13
C LYS A 321 15.80 14.80 6.72
N LEU A 322 14.67 14.18 7.03
CA LEU A 322 14.36 12.81 6.61
C LEU A 322 14.32 12.70 5.08
N ALA A 323 13.62 13.62 4.41
CA ALA A 323 13.54 13.63 2.94
C ALA A 323 14.92 13.83 2.28
N GLU A 324 15.75 14.74 2.79
CA GLU A 324 17.12 14.97 2.30
C GLU A 324 18.04 13.75 2.50
N THR A 325 17.93 13.09 3.66
CA THR A 325 18.69 11.88 3.99
C THR A 325 18.27 10.73 3.08
N LEU A 326 16.96 10.58 2.85
CA LEU A 326 16.41 9.57 1.95
C LEU A 326 16.84 9.82 0.51
N GLU A 327 16.74 11.05 0.01
CA GLU A 327 17.21 11.47 -1.32
C GLU A 327 18.68 11.11 -1.54
N THR A 328 19.52 11.34 -0.53
CA THR A 328 20.95 10.98 -0.57
C THR A 328 21.16 9.47 -0.64
N CYS A 329 20.30 8.69 0.01
CA CYS A 329 20.34 7.22 -0.04
C CYS A 329 19.88 6.65 -1.39
N LEU A 330 18.99 7.36 -2.10
CA LEU A 330 18.44 6.96 -3.40
C LEU A 330 19.39 7.28 -4.57
N LYS A 331 20.29 8.27 -4.41
CA LYS A 331 21.29 8.65 -5.42
C LYS A 331 22.53 7.73 -5.45
N ARG A 332 22.66 6.80 -4.51
CA ARG A 332 23.80 5.87 -4.38
C ARG A 332 23.42 4.48 -4.89
#